data_AF-A0A2I1M3R4-F1
#
_entry.id   AF-A0A2I1M3R4-F1
#
_cell.length_a   1.000
_cell.length_b   1.000
_cell.length_c   1.000
_cell.angle_alpha   90.00
_cell.angle_beta   90.00
_cell.angle_gamma   90.00
#
_symmetry.space_group_name_H-M   'P 1'
#
loop_
_entity.id
_entity.type
_entity.pdbx_description
1 polymer ?
#
loop_
_entity_poly.entity_id
_entity_poly.type
_entity_poly.pdbx_seq_one_letter_code
_entity_poly.pdbx_strand_id
1 'polypeptide(L)'
;MKKLISMSLALLILFGSVFSFVGTNIVYAQEEAWTEEDFLYSSPGNIIAYSDQGMAKQKKTKTLVFPEGTKSVRGNYSLDHMGDKDRFNREFGRGKVYDLVVFPDSVTSLGYASFYTGKIGKVKLSQNLKTIGGLAFFSCELSEVDLPDTLVNIEHNAFERNNLQEITISKSVKTIEQYAFSRNKLHTIKVLGNPNINSKGVFHNQEVEYRPKQNPFYENHFGFNGNQGFKSIPNELRYENGEFIFDKNVDSVELEFDYNNDMYQGKMTIYNPNKYSIDTQTDLTGQDIDEKDNKIDDLTKNIKDLENQIKDLNDKKQEDQSKIDELKEKLESCKDNGEKLKQE
;
A
#
# COMPACT_ATOMS: atom_id res chain seq x y z
N MET A 1 4.77 -30.29 8.94
CA MET A 1 3.57 -29.59 9.46
C MET A 1 4.01 -28.25 10.05
N LYS A 2 3.86 -27.16 9.27
CA LYS A 2 3.80 -25.71 9.60
C LYS A 2 4.39 -24.90 8.44
N LYS A 3 3.55 -23.98 7.94
CA LYS A 3 3.65 -23.22 6.69
C LYS A 3 4.73 -22.14 6.76
N LEU A 4 5.37 -21.89 5.61
CA LEU A 4 6.23 -20.75 5.32
C LEU A 4 5.47 -19.43 5.51
N ILE A 5 6.16 -18.48 6.13
CA ILE A 5 5.83 -17.05 6.13
C ILE A 5 6.59 -16.44 4.95
N SER A 6 5.86 -15.79 4.04
CA SER A 6 6.40 -14.93 2.98
C SER A 6 6.95 -13.66 3.62
N MET A 7 8.24 -13.37 3.42
CA MET A 7 8.86 -12.09 3.76
C MET A 7 8.98 -11.26 2.48
N SER A 8 8.14 -10.24 2.40
CA SER A 8 8.18 -9.19 1.39
C SER A 8 9.44 -8.34 1.52
N LEU A 9 9.99 -8.01 0.36
CA LEU A 9 11.20 -7.24 0.09
C LEU A 9 11.29 -5.92 0.90
N ALA A 10 12.30 -5.83 1.78
CA ALA A 10 12.68 -4.57 2.42
C ALA A 10 13.50 -3.72 1.44
N LEU A 11 12.90 -2.66 0.91
CA LEU A 11 13.60 -1.63 0.14
C LEU A 11 14.31 -0.70 1.14
N LEU A 12 15.57 -1.02 1.45
CA LEU A 12 16.48 -0.17 2.21
C LEU A 12 16.92 1.02 1.34
N ILE A 13 16.23 2.15 1.44
CA ILE A 13 16.78 3.45 1.01
C ILE A 13 17.55 4.01 2.20
N LEU A 14 18.85 3.69 2.23
CA LEU A 14 19.80 4.18 3.23
C LEU A 14 20.63 5.28 2.54
N PHE A 15 20.21 6.54 2.65
CA PHE A 15 21.06 7.67 2.26
C PHE A 15 22.07 7.92 3.39
N GLY A 16 23.34 7.59 3.14
CA GLY A 16 24.44 7.98 4.03
C GLY A 16 25.64 7.05 4.01
N SER A 17 26.33 6.89 2.87
CA SER A 17 27.80 6.76 2.80
C SER A 17 28.29 6.47 1.36
N VAL A 18 29.11 7.39 0.86
CA VAL A 18 30.22 7.25 -0.10
C VAL A 18 30.20 6.03 -1.05
N PHE A 19 29.89 6.27 -2.34
CA PHE A 19 30.54 5.59 -3.45
C PHE A 19 30.73 6.57 -4.62
N SER A 20 31.99 6.85 -4.92
CA SER A 20 32.45 7.38 -6.19
C SER A 20 32.32 6.28 -7.25
N PHE A 21 31.49 6.47 -8.29
CA PHE A 21 31.66 5.76 -9.55
C PHE A 21 31.41 6.69 -10.73
N VAL A 22 32.20 6.43 -11.76
CA VAL A 22 32.49 7.28 -12.91
C VAL A 22 31.31 7.34 -13.88
N GLY A 23 30.99 8.55 -14.33
CA GLY A 23 30.65 8.84 -15.73
C GLY A 23 29.30 8.38 -16.27
N THR A 24 28.25 9.15 -15.99
CA THR A 24 27.32 9.69 -17.00
C THR A 24 26.64 10.93 -16.38
N ASN A 25 26.76 12.09 -17.01
CA ASN A 25 26.04 13.30 -16.63
C ASN A 25 24.55 13.12 -16.96
N ILE A 26 23.83 12.42 -16.10
CA ILE A 26 22.41 12.69 -15.91
C ILE A 26 22.37 13.55 -14.66
N VAL A 27 22.16 14.85 -14.86
CA VAL A 27 21.81 15.76 -13.77
C VAL A 27 20.40 15.36 -13.34
N TYR A 28 20.29 14.31 -12.52
CA TYR A 28 19.13 14.15 -11.67
C TYR A 28 19.18 15.35 -10.74
N ALA A 29 18.25 16.28 -10.90
CA ALA A 29 17.99 17.27 -9.87
C ALA A 29 17.72 16.47 -8.59
N GLN A 30 18.68 16.47 -7.67
CA GLN A 30 18.54 15.84 -6.38
C GLN A 30 17.35 16.55 -5.72
N GLU A 31 16.21 15.89 -5.62
CA GLU A 31 15.07 16.47 -4.92
C GLU A 31 15.52 16.83 -3.51
N GLU A 32 15.36 18.11 -3.15
CA GLU A 32 15.74 18.59 -1.83
C GLU A 32 15.00 17.78 -0.78
N ALA A 33 15.75 17.13 0.12
CA ALA A 33 15.17 16.36 1.21
C ALA A 33 14.23 17.23 2.05
N TRP A 34 13.14 16.64 2.54
CA TRP A 34 12.27 17.28 3.50
C TRP A 34 12.95 17.34 4.86
N THR A 35 13.03 18.53 5.45
CA THR A 35 13.69 18.81 6.73
C THR A 35 12.67 19.34 7.74
N GLU A 36 13.08 19.48 9.00
CA GLU A 36 12.22 20.06 10.05
C GLU A 36 11.76 21.48 9.70
N GLU A 37 12.56 22.26 8.97
CA GLU A 37 12.23 23.64 8.58
C GLU A 37 11.07 23.73 7.58
N ASP A 38 10.70 22.63 6.93
CA ASP A 38 9.58 22.57 5.99
C ASP A 38 8.21 22.49 6.69
N PHE A 39 8.19 22.31 8.02
CA PHE A 39 6.97 22.02 8.76
C PHE A 39 6.74 22.99 9.92
N LEU A 40 5.47 23.18 10.26
CA LEU A 40 5.03 23.82 11.49
C LEU A 40 4.68 22.75 12.52
N TYR A 41 4.94 23.07 13.80
CA TYR A 41 4.79 22.14 14.91
C TYR A 41 3.92 22.74 16.01
N SER A 42 3.04 21.91 16.59
CA SER A 42 2.31 22.26 17.82
C SER A 42 3.16 22.04 19.08
N SER A 43 4.12 21.13 18.99
CA SER A 43 5.11 20.77 20.01
C SER A 43 6.18 19.88 19.35
N PRO A 44 7.33 19.62 19.99
CA PRO A 44 8.41 18.83 19.37
C PRO A 44 7.94 17.47 18.82
N GLY A 45 8.11 17.29 17.50
CA GLY A 45 7.69 16.09 16.75
C GLY A 45 6.21 16.01 16.37
N ASN A 46 5.38 17.01 16.68
CA ASN A 46 3.95 17.03 16.34
C ASN A 46 3.66 18.04 15.23
N ILE A 47 3.76 17.59 13.99
CA ILE A 47 3.58 18.37 12.76
C ILE A 47 2.10 18.68 12.54
N ILE A 48 1.81 19.92 12.13
CA ILE A 48 0.44 20.45 11.96
C ILE A 48 0.18 21.05 10.58
N ALA A 49 1.22 21.48 9.87
CA ALA A 49 1.10 22.18 8.58
C ALA A 49 2.48 22.31 7.92
N TYR A 50 2.51 22.74 6.66
CA TYR A 50 3.72 23.25 6.03
C TYR A 50 4.12 24.62 6.57
N SER A 51 5.43 24.84 6.70
CA SER A 51 6.00 26.20 6.80
C SER A 51 5.93 26.91 5.43
N ASP A 52 6.37 28.17 5.36
CA ASP A 52 6.48 28.87 4.07
C ASP A 52 7.46 28.14 3.12
N GLN A 53 8.53 27.59 3.67
CA GLN A 53 9.49 26.78 2.93
C GLN A 53 8.86 25.47 2.45
N GLY A 54 8.14 24.76 3.32
CA GLY A 54 7.45 23.53 2.93
C GLY A 54 6.42 23.74 1.84
N MET A 55 5.67 24.85 1.89
CA MET A 55 4.74 25.21 0.82
C MET A 55 5.45 25.48 -0.51
N ALA A 56 6.61 26.14 -0.48
CA ALA A 56 7.41 26.39 -1.67
C ALA A 56 8.00 25.09 -2.24
N LYS A 57 8.43 24.17 -1.38
CA LYS A 57 8.95 22.84 -1.75
C LYS A 57 7.86 21.95 -2.33
N GLN A 58 6.68 21.89 -1.69
CA GLN A 58 5.52 21.11 -2.14
C GLN A 58 5.10 21.45 -3.58
N LYS A 59 5.28 22.69 -4.04
CA LYS A 59 4.97 23.07 -5.43
C LYS A 59 5.90 22.45 -6.48
N LYS A 60 7.06 21.94 -6.06
CA LYS A 60 8.13 21.45 -6.94
C LYS A 60 8.28 19.93 -6.93
N THR A 61 7.74 19.24 -5.92
CA THR A 61 7.79 17.78 -5.80
C THR A 61 6.40 17.20 -5.54
N LYS A 62 6.21 15.95 -5.95
CA LYS A 62 5.02 15.14 -5.65
C LYS A 62 5.30 14.06 -4.60
N THR A 63 6.50 14.04 -4.04
CA THR A 63 6.86 13.13 -2.96
C THR A 63 6.94 13.92 -1.66
N LEU A 64 6.12 13.57 -0.68
CA LEU A 64 6.19 14.12 0.67
C LEU A 64 6.81 13.09 1.62
N VAL A 65 7.89 13.47 2.28
CA VAL A 65 8.55 12.63 3.30
C VAL A 65 8.55 13.39 4.61
N PHE A 66 8.00 12.79 5.67
CA PHE A 66 8.13 13.38 7.01
C PHE A 66 9.48 13.02 7.63
N PRO A 67 10.13 13.93 8.35
CA PRO A 67 11.45 13.69 8.94
C PRO A 67 11.38 12.70 10.10
N GLU A 68 12.44 11.91 10.29
CA GLU A 68 12.61 11.06 11.46
C GLU A 68 12.44 11.85 12.77
N GLY A 69 11.88 11.20 13.80
CA GLY A 69 11.51 11.87 15.05
C GLY A 69 10.13 12.53 15.04
N THR A 70 9.45 12.57 13.89
CA THR A 70 8.02 12.94 13.81
C THR A 70 7.19 11.93 14.60
N LYS A 71 6.44 12.40 15.60
CA LYS A 71 5.56 11.63 16.47
C LYS A 71 4.13 11.59 15.96
N SER A 72 3.62 12.73 15.49
CA SER A 72 2.28 12.81 14.87
C SER A 72 2.22 13.83 13.75
N VAL A 73 1.30 13.59 12.81
CA VAL A 73 0.98 14.49 11.69
C VAL A 73 -0.51 14.79 11.74
N ARG A 74 -0.90 16.06 11.87
CA ARG A 74 -2.29 16.48 12.03
C ARG A 74 -2.72 17.42 10.90
N GLY A 75 -4.03 17.52 10.67
CA GLY A 75 -4.58 18.53 9.76
C GLY A 75 -4.66 19.90 10.43
N ASN A 76 -4.69 20.96 9.61
CA ASN A 76 -4.73 22.35 10.08
C ASN A 76 -6.05 22.72 10.80
N TYR A 77 -7.10 21.89 10.74
CA TYR A 77 -8.37 22.15 11.42
C TYR A 77 -8.25 22.36 12.94
N SER A 78 -7.14 21.95 13.56
CA SER A 78 -6.86 22.15 14.98
C SER A 78 -6.10 23.45 15.32
N LEU A 79 -5.79 24.31 14.35
CA LEU A 79 -5.06 25.54 14.62
C LEU A 79 -6.00 26.67 15.03
N ASP A 80 -5.84 27.14 16.28
CA ASP A 80 -6.39 28.42 16.75
C ASP A 80 -5.57 29.57 16.17
N HIS A 81 -5.70 29.80 14.86
CA HIS A 81 -4.94 30.83 14.14
C HIS A 81 -5.88 31.75 13.39
N MET A 82 -6.63 32.56 14.14
CA MET A 82 -7.46 33.65 13.58
C MET A 82 -6.64 34.67 12.76
N GLY A 83 -5.30 34.57 12.71
CA GLY A 83 -4.41 35.48 11.99
C GLY A 83 -3.61 34.91 10.80
N ASP A 84 -3.61 33.58 10.55
CA ASP A 84 -2.85 33.04 9.41
C ASP A 84 -3.70 33.01 8.13
N LYS A 85 -3.46 33.99 7.26
CA LYS A 85 -4.12 34.11 5.96
C LYS A 85 -3.87 32.91 5.03
N ASP A 86 -2.78 32.16 5.24
CA ASP A 86 -2.34 31.05 4.38
C ASP A 86 -2.69 29.68 4.97
N ARG A 87 -3.47 29.62 6.07
CA ARG A 87 -3.75 28.36 6.79
C ARG A 87 -4.17 27.20 5.87
N PHE A 88 -5.08 27.47 4.92
CA PHE A 88 -5.57 26.43 4.01
C PHE A 88 -4.51 25.99 2.99
N ASN A 89 -3.59 26.88 2.60
CA ASN A 89 -2.49 26.58 1.68
C ASN A 89 -1.42 25.70 2.34
N ARG A 90 -1.29 25.79 3.67
CA ARG A 90 -0.35 25.01 4.50
C ARG A 90 -0.82 23.59 4.80
N GLU A 91 -2.07 23.25 4.50
CA GLU A 91 -2.57 21.89 4.69
C GLU A 91 -1.85 20.89 3.78
N PHE A 92 -1.69 19.66 4.28
CA PHE A 92 -1.13 18.58 3.47
C PHE A 92 -2.12 18.07 2.43
N GLY A 93 -3.43 18.16 2.66
CA GLY A 93 -4.46 17.61 1.79
C GLY A 93 -4.98 18.57 0.71
N ARG A 94 -5.75 19.58 1.11
CA ARG A 94 -6.58 20.36 0.18
C ARG A 94 -5.80 20.95 -0.99
N GLY A 95 -6.20 20.58 -2.21
CA GLY A 95 -5.60 21.06 -3.45
C GLY A 95 -4.18 20.56 -3.70
N LYS A 96 -3.72 19.56 -2.94
CA LYS A 96 -2.39 18.95 -3.08
C LYS A 96 -2.49 17.63 -3.83
N VAL A 97 -1.42 17.32 -4.56
CA VAL A 97 -1.27 16.09 -5.33
C VAL A 97 0.08 15.50 -4.98
N TYR A 98 0.09 14.24 -4.59
CA TYR A 98 1.28 13.47 -4.29
C TYR A 98 1.25 12.15 -5.05
N ASP A 99 2.39 11.79 -5.63
CA ASP A 99 2.60 10.43 -6.12
C ASP A 99 2.90 9.50 -4.93
N LEU A 100 3.59 10.03 -3.91
CA LEU A 100 3.99 9.28 -2.71
C LEU A 100 4.00 10.15 -1.44
N VAL A 101 3.40 9.63 -0.36
CA VAL A 101 3.54 10.15 1.01
C VAL A 101 4.22 9.10 1.89
N VAL A 102 5.28 9.48 2.60
CA VAL A 102 6.06 8.58 3.47
C VAL A 102 6.08 9.08 4.90
N PHE A 103 5.60 8.25 5.82
CA PHE A 103 5.73 8.46 7.25
C PHE A 103 6.86 7.61 7.81
N PRO A 104 7.81 8.17 8.57
CA PRO A 104 8.83 7.40 9.26
C PRO A 104 8.21 6.60 10.41
N ASP A 105 8.89 5.54 10.84
CA ASP A 105 8.42 4.63 11.88
C ASP A 105 8.31 5.29 13.27
N SER A 106 8.84 6.50 13.44
CA SER A 106 8.61 7.31 14.65
C SER A 106 7.16 7.82 14.77
N VAL A 107 6.39 7.84 13.67
CA VAL A 107 5.02 8.34 13.67
C VAL A 107 4.09 7.33 14.34
N THR A 108 3.38 7.76 15.37
CA THR A 108 2.45 6.91 16.13
C THR A 108 0.99 7.31 15.95
N SER A 109 0.71 8.50 15.41
CA SER A 109 -0.66 8.96 15.18
C SER A 109 -0.78 9.89 13.98
N LEU A 110 -1.81 9.67 13.17
CA LEU A 110 -2.30 10.62 12.19
C LEU A 110 -3.54 11.30 12.78
N GLY A 111 -3.51 12.63 12.86
CA GLY A 111 -4.59 13.42 13.43
C GLY A 111 -5.73 13.67 12.46
N TYR A 112 -6.78 14.27 13.01
CA TYR A 112 -7.98 14.68 12.29
C TYR A 112 -7.65 15.45 11.01
N ALA A 113 -8.24 15.01 9.90
CA ALA A 113 -8.16 15.66 8.60
C ALA A 113 -6.73 15.95 8.08
N SER A 114 -5.74 15.13 8.46
CA SER A 114 -4.32 15.31 8.09
C SER A 114 -4.09 15.47 6.59
N PHE A 115 -4.74 14.65 5.76
CA PHE A 115 -4.64 14.68 4.29
C PHE A 115 -5.98 14.96 3.61
N TYR A 116 -6.94 15.56 4.32
CA TYR A 116 -8.29 15.84 3.82
C TYR A 116 -8.31 16.35 2.38
N THR A 117 -8.95 15.58 1.48
CA THR A 117 -9.12 15.89 0.04
C THR A 117 -7.82 16.02 -0.79
N GLY A 118 -6.70 15.48 -0.31
CA GLY A 118 -5.45 15.45 -1.06
C GLY A 118 -5.39 14.25 -2.00
N LYS A 119 -4.97 14.45 -3.26
CA LYS A 119 -4.84 13.35 -4.22
C LYS A 119 -3.55 12.60 -3.96
N ILE A 120 -3.62 11.35 -3.54
CA ILE A 120 -2.44 10.55 -3.17
C ILE A 120 -2.41 9.27 -4.00
N GLY A 121 -1.34 9.07 -4.77
CA GLY A 121 -1.08 7.81 -5.48
C GLY A 121 -0.77 6.66 -4.53
N LYS A 122 0.26 6.83 -3.69
CA LYS A 122 0.69 5.83 -2.71
C LYS A 122 0.97 6.46 -1.34
N VAL A 123 0.62 5.73 -0.28
CA VAL A 123 0.96 6.09 1.10
C VAL A 123 1.76 4.96 1.76
N LYS A 124 2.90 5.30 2.37
CA LYS A 124 3.68 4.40 3.22
C LYS A 124 3.46 4.80 4.68
N LEU A 125 2.58 4.06 5.36
CA LEU A 125 2.31 4.27 6.78
C LEU A 125 3.47 3.76 7.65
N SER A 126 3.65 4.40 8.80
CA SER A 126 4.57 3.95 9.85
C SER A 126 4.17 2.56 10.36
N GLN A 127 5.14 1.68 10.57
CA GLN A 127 4.92 0.36 11.16
C GLN A 127 4.64 0.41 12.67
N ASN A 128 4.73 1.59 13.30
CA ASN A 128 4.37 1.82 14.70
C ASN A 128 3.08 2.63 14.86
N LEU A 129 2.37 2.92 13.77
CA LEU A 129 1.15 3.72 13.80
C LEU A 129 0.10 3.06 14.68
N LYS A 130 -0.49 3.84 15.60
CA LYS A 130 -1.53 3.39 16.56
C LYS A 130 -2.91 3.93 16.22
N THR A 131 -2.99 5.13 15.67
CA THR A 131 -4.27 5.80 15.40
C THR A 131 -4.26 6.47 14.04
N ILE A 132 -5.37 6.30 13.31
CA ILE A 132 -5.73 7.12 12.14
C ILE A 132 -6.97 7.92 12.52
N GLY A 133 -6.79 9.24 12.60
CA GLY A 133 -7.81 10.19 13.04
C GLY A 133 -8.94 10.41 12.04
N GLY A 134 -10.02 11.01 12.53
CA GLY A 134 -11.21 11.22 11.72
C GLY A 134 -10.91 12.04 10.46
N LEU A 135 -11.50 11.66 9.32
CA LEU A 135 -11.26 12.29 8.01
C LEU A 135 -9.79 12.32 7.54
N ALA A 136 -8.86 11.58 8.16
CA ALA A 136 -7.42 11.68 7.86
C ALA A 136 -7.11 11.56 6.35
N PHE A 137 -7.72 10.59 5.67
CA PHE A 137 -7.63 10.37 4.23
C PHE A 137 -9.01 10.48 3.54
N PHE A 138 -9.88 11.36 4.02
CA PHE A 138 -11.17 11.57 3.38
C PHE A 138 -10.98 12.09 1.94
N SER A 139 -11.58 11.40 0.97
CA SER A 139 -11.58 11.79 -0.45
C SER A 139 -10.18 11.98 -1.05
N CYS A 140 -9.26 11.04 -0.79
CA CYS A 140 -7.86 11.13 -1.20
C CYS A 140 -7.50 10.39 -2.50
N GLU A 141 -8.48 9.76 -3.16
CA GLU A 141 -8.32 8.95 -4.37
C GLU A 141 -7.45 7.68 -4.18
N LEU A 142 -7.16 7.29 -2.93
CA LEU A 142 -6.32 6.12 -2.61
C LEU A 142 -6.90 4.84 -3.23
N SER A 143 -6.07 4.09 -3.97
CA SER A 143 -6.43 2.77 -4.52
C SER A 143 -6.02 1.60 -3.63
N GLU A 144 -4.98 1.79 -2.82
CA GLU A 144 -4.45 0.80 -1.88
C GLU A 144 -3.99 1.48 -0.59
N VAL A 145 -4.05 0.74 0.52
CA VAL A 145 -3.42 1.11 1.78
C VAL A 145 -3.11 -0.13 2.62
N ASP A 146 -1.86 -0.28 3.03
CA ASP A 146 -1.44 -1.33 3.94
C ASP A 146 -1.56 -0.83 5.38
N LEU A 147 -2.52 -1.40 6.13
CA LEU A 147 -2.69 -1.06 7.55
C LEU A 147 -1.66 -1.82 8.40
N PRO A 148 -0.87 -1.13 9.24
CA PRO A 148 0.16 -1.78 10.04
C PRO A 148 -0.43 -2.65 11.15
N ASP A 149 0.30 -3.70 11.53
CA ASP A 149 -0.08 -4.64 12.61
C ASP A 149 -0.06 -4.01 14.02
N THR A 150 0.35 -2.75 14.13
CA THR A 150 0.31 -1.98 15.37
C THR A 150 -0.93 -1.11 15.51
N LEU A 151 -1.72 -0.96 14.44
CA LEU A 151 -2.86 -0.05 14.38
C LEU A 151 -3.94 -0.46 15.37
N VAL A 152 -4.42 0.48 16.19
CA VAL A 152 -5.39 0.22 17.25
C VAL A 152 -6.75 0.85 16.92
N ASN A 153 -6.75 2.09 16.45
CA ASN A 153 -7.98 2.87 16.24
C ASN A 153 -8.04 3.43 14.82
N ILE A 154 -9.20 3.29 14.18
CA ILE A 154 -9.55 3.94 12.92
C ILE A 154 -10.80 4.78 13.18
N GLU A 155 -10.63 6.09 13.13
CA GLU A 155 -11.70 7.03 13.46
C GLU A 155 -12.66 7.30 12.28
N HIS A 156 -13.70 8.08 12.57
CA HIS A 156 -14.82 8.31 11.68
C HIS A 156 -14.38 8.86 10.33
N ASN A 157 -14.92 8.28 9.26
CA ASN A 157 -14.68 8.74 7.87
C ASN A 157 -13.19 8.74 7.45
N ALA A 158 -12.29 8.05 8.18
CA ALA A 158 -10.85 8.11 7.97
C ALA A 158 -10.40 7.82 6.52
N PHE A 159 -11.06 6.87 5.85
CA PHE A 159 -10.82 6.48 4.45
C PHE A 159 -12.09 6.59 3.60
N GLU A 160 -13.06 7.43 3.98
CA GLU A 160 -14.29 7.57 3.19
C GLU A 160 -13.98 8.23 1.82
N ARG A 161 -14.72 7.82 0.78
CA ARG A 161 -14.63 8.40 -0.59
C ARG A 161 -13.29 8.18 -1.29
N ASN A 162 -12.69 7.00 -1.12
CA ASN A 162 -11.48 6.59 -1.85
C ASN A 162 -11.81 5.53 -2.92
N ASN A 163 -10.77 4.97 -3.54
CA ASN A 163 -10.87 3.94 -4.57
C ASN A 163 -10.37 2.58 -4.06
N LEU A 164 -10.39 2.33 -2.74
CA LEU A 164 -9.86 1.11 -2.14
C LEU A 164 -10.66 -0.10 -2.62
N GLN A 165 -9.97 -1.13 -3.08
CA GLN A 165 -10.57 -2.35 -3.64
C GLN A 165 -10.56 -3.52 -2.65
N GLU A 166 -9.50 -3.61 -1.84
CA GLU A 166 -9.35 -4.60 -0.80
C GLU A 166 -8.90 -3.92 0.49
N ILE A 167 -9.31 -4.49 1.63
CA ILE A 167 -8.75 -4.08 2.92
C ILE A 167 -8.61 -5.27 3.86
N THR A 168 -7.46 -5.34 4.51
CA THR A 168 -7.22 -6.26 5.63
C THR A 168 -7.14 -5.46 6.93
N ILE A 169 -8.12 -5.67 7.81
CA ILE A 169 -8.11 -5.16 9.18
C ILE A 169 -7.29 -6.11 10.05
N SER A 170 -6.15 -5.62 10.54
CA SER A 170 -5.21 -6.39 11.36
C SER A 170 -5.79 -6.75 12.74
N LYS A 171 -5.16 -7.73 13.40
CA LYS A 171 -5.62 -8.27 14.71
C LYS A 171 -5.59 -7.24 15.84
N SER A 172 -4.73 -6.24 15.72
CA SER A 172 -4.51 -5.20 16.73
C SER A 172 -5.62 -4.16 16.78
N VAL A 173 -6.39 -4.02 15.70
CA VAL A 173 -7.45 -3.02 15.60
C VAL A 173 -8.54 -3.34 16.62
N LYS A 174 -8.81 -2.38 17.49
CA LYS A 174 -9.82 -2.47 18.56
C LYS A 174 -11.09 -1.72 18.20
N THR A 175 -11.00 -0.61 17.48
CA THR A 175 -12.16 0.21 17.11
C THR A 175 -12.09 0.65 15.65
N ILE A 176 -13.24 0.57 14.98
CA ILE A 176 -13.46 1.18 13.67
C ILE A 176 -14.74 1.99 13.76
N GLU A 177 -14.58 3.30 13.65
CA GLU A 177 -15.69 4.23 13.82
C GLU A 177 -16.50 4.41 12.53
N GLN A 178 -17.67 5.00 12.71
CA GLN A 178 -18.68 5.21 11.67
C GLN A 178 -18.09 5.71 10.34
N TYR A 179 -18.56 5.12 9.24
CA TYR A 179 -18.19 5.48 7.87
C TYR A 179 -16.70 5.42 7.52
N ALA A 180 -15.83 4.83 8.36
CA ALA A 180 -14.38 4.84 8.16
C ALA A 180 -13.95 4.37 6.75
N PHE A 181 -14.65 3.41 6.15
CA PHE A 181 -14.37 2.88 4.81
C PHE A 181 -15.56 3.00 3.85
N SER A 182 -16.53 3.87 4.15
CA SER A 182 -17.71 4.07 3.30
C SER A 182 -17.33 4.70 1.96
N ARG A 183 -18.11 4.46 0.90
CA ARG A 183 -17.89 5.02 -0.44
C ARG A 183 -16.50 4.70 -0.99
N ASN A 184 -16.14 3.42 -0.99
CA ASN A 184 -14.96 2.88 -1.64
C ASN A 184 -15.39 1.90 -2.76
N LYS A 185 -14.43 1.17 -3.33
CA LYS A 185 -14.66 0.09 -4.29
C LYS A 185 -14.41 -1.28 -3.67
N LEU A 186 -14.63 -1.43 -2.35
CA LEU A 186 -14.21 -2.62 -1.61
C LEU A 186 -15.02 -3.83 -2.04
N HIS A 187 -14.35 -4.74 -2.73
CA HIS A 187 -14.89 -6.04 -3.11
C HIS A 187 -14.49 -7.14 -2.12
N THR A 188 -13.44 -6.91 -1.32
CA THR A 188 -12.95 -7.86 -0.32
C THR A 188 -12.61 -7.15 0.97
N ILE A 189 -13.21 -7.62 2.07
CA ILE A 189 -12.90 -7.16 3.43
C ILE A 189 -12.49 -8.36 4.25
N LYS A 190 -11.28 -8.30 4.81
CA LYS A 190 -10.76 -9.33 5.72
C LYS A 190 -10.51 -8.74 7.09
N VAL A 191 -11.17 -9.27 8.11
CA VAL A 191 -11.01 -8.88 9.51
C VAL A 191 -10.33 -10.00 10.26
N LEU A 192 -9.09 -9.77 10.70
CA LEU A 192 -8.27 -10.81 11.36
C LEU A 192 -8.50 -10.89 12.87
N GLY A 193 -9.05 -9.83 13.48
CA GLY A 193 -9.36 -9.72 14.90
C GLY A 193 -10.85 -9.56 15.18
N ASN A 194 -11.19 -9.03 16.37
CA ASN A 194 -12.56 -8.74 16.78
C ASN A 194 -12.72 -7.27 17.16
N PRO A 195 -12.53 -6.32 16.21
CA PRO A 195 -12.71 -4.90 16.51
C PRO A 195 -14.17 -4.61 16.88
N ASN A 196 -14.37 -3.62 17.75
CA ASN A 196 -15.65 -2.95 17.88
C ASN A 196 -15.89 -2.10 16.61
N ILE A 197 -16.66 -2.67 15.68
CA ILE A 197 -17.06 -2.02 14.45
C ILE A 197 -18.35 -1.25 14.73
N ASN A 198 -18.31 0.06 14.57
CA ASN A 198 -19.48 0.91 14.70
C ASN A 198 -20.55 0.47 13.69
N SER A 199 -21.79 0.28 14.14
CA SER A 199 -22.89 -0.17 13.27
C SER A 199 -23.29 0.87 12.22
N LYS A 200 -22.85 2.12 12.36
CA LYS A 200 -23.11 3.21 11.40
C LYS A 200 -22.16 3.12 10.21
N GLY A 201 -22.46 2.16 9.34
CA GLY A 201 -22.03 2.18 7.95
C GLY A 201 -20.54 2.22 7.67
N VAL A 202 -19.74 1.50 8.46
CA VAL A 202 -18.28 1.44 8.30
C VAL A 202 -17.88 1.07 6.87
N PHE A 203 -18.55 0.08 6.25
CA PHE A 203 -18.30 -0.35 4.86
C PHE A 203 -19.52 -0.14 3.96
N HIS A 204 -20.25 0.97 4.14
CA HIS A 204 -21.45 1.30 3.34
C HIS A 204 -21.11 1.87 1.97
N ASN A 205 -22.10 1.83 1.06
CA ASN A 205 -22.09 2.50 -0.23
C ASN A 205 -20.85 2.16 -1.08
N GLN A 206 -20.47 0.90 -1.10
CA GLN A 206 -19.38 0.45 -1.96
C GLN A 206 -19.84 0.43 -3.42
N GLU A 207 -18.97 0.83 -4.34
CA GLU A 207 -19.22 0.81 -5.79
C GLU A 207 -18.17 -0.08 -6.45
N VAL A 208 -18.54 -1.34 -6.70
CA VAL A 208 -17.62 -2.38 -7.18
C VAL A 208 -17.84 -2.61 -8.68
N GLU A 209 -16.75 -2.73 -9.43
CA GLU A 209 -16.78 -3.15 -10.83
C GLU A 209 -16.18 -4.56 -10.95
N TYR A 210 -16.90 -5.49 -11.57
CA TYR A 210 -16.43 -6.86 -11.80
C TYR A 210 -16.40 -7.20 -13.29
N ARG A 211 -15.22 -7.65 -13.76
CA ARG A 211 -14.95 -8.04 -15.15
C ARG A 211 -14.47 -9.50 -15.19
N PRO A 212 -15.37 -10.48 -15.43
CA PRO A 212 -15.07 -11.91 -15.29
C PRO A 212 -13.85 -12.41 -16.06
N LYS A 213 -13.68 -12.01 -17.33
CA LYS A 213 -12.54 -12.43 -18.17
C LYS A 213 -11.19 -11.89 -17.71
N GLN A 214 -11.17 -10.73 -17.07
CA GLN A 214 -9.94 -10.12 -16.54
C GLN A 214 -9.62 -10.66 -15.14
N ASN A 215 -10.60 -11.28 -14.48
CA ASN A 215 -10.43 -11.72 -13.11
C ASN A 215 -11.31 -12.95 -12.78
N PRO A 216 -10.98 -14.13 -13.32
CA PRO A 216 -11.63 -15.39 -12.94
C PRO A 216 -11.36 -15.82 -11.49
N PHE A 217 -10.53 -15.07 -10.74
CA PHE A 217 -10.09 -15.38 -9.37
C PHE A 217 -11.16 -15.05 -8.30
N TYR A 218 -12.23 -14.33 -8.68
CA TYR A 218 -13.16 -13.71 -7.73
C TYR A 218 -14.19 -14.63 -7.07
N GLU A 219 -14.46 -15.83 -7.60
CA GLU A 219 -15.46 -16.72 -7.00
C GLU A 219 -15.12 -17.15 -5.57
N ASN A 220 -13.87 -16.96 -5.11
CA ASN A 220 -13.45 -17.28 -3.74
C ASN A 220 -13.00 -16.06 -2.91
N HIS A 221 -13.08 -14.84 -3.44
CA HIS A 221 -12.48 -13.66 -2.80
C HIS A 221 -13.41 -12.46 -2.65
N PHE A 222 -14.55 -12.42 -3.35
CA PHE A 222 -15.57 -11.40 -3.06
C PHE A 222 -16.18 -11.62 -1.67
N GLY A 223 -16.42 -10.53 -0.94
CA GLY A 223 -17.24 -10.58 0.27
C GLY A 223 -16.53 -10.18 1.57
N PHE A 224 -17.22 -10.45 2.68
CA PHE A 224 -16.78 -10.12 4.03
C PHE A 224 -16.33 -11.39 4.76
N ASN A 225 -15.04 -11.48 5.09
CA ASN A 225 -14.41 -12.68 5.66
C ASN A 225 -14.68 -13.96 4.84
N GLY A 226 -14.72 -13.84 3.52
CA GLY A 226 -14.98 -14.95 2.60
C GLY A 226 -16.45 -15.35 2.46
N ASN A 227 -17.39 -14.66 3.12
CA ASN A 227 -18.82 -14.91 2.93
C ASN A 227 -19.37 -14.09 1.75
N GLN A 228 -20.14 -14.74 0.89
CA GLN A 228 -20.76 -14.21 -0.34
C GLN A 228 -22.30 -14.32 -0.32
N GLY A 229 -22.99 -13.51 -1.13
CA GLY A 229 -24.42 -13.23 -1.03
C GLY A 229 -24.88 -11.93 -1.71
N PHE A 230 -25.80 -12.06 -2.66
CA PHE A 230 -26.46 -10.91 -3.31
C PHE A 230 -27.90 -10.80 -2.83
N LYS A 231 -28.45 -9.58 -2.73
CA LYS A 231 -29.86 -9.38 -2.32
C LYS A 231 -30.83 -9.99 -3.32
N SER A 232 -30.52 -9.80 -4.60
CA SER A 232 -31.23 -10.39 -5.73
C SER A 232 -30.28 -10.47 -6.92
N ILE A 233 -30.54 -11.43 -7.80
CA ILE A 233 -29.88 -11.53 -9.10
C ILE A 233 -30.90 -11.05 -10.15
N PRO A 234 -30.58 -10.04 -10.98
CA PRO A 234 -31.45 -9.61 -12.07
C PRO A 234 -31.78 -10.76 -13.03
N ASN A 235 -32.97 -10.75 -13.64
CA ASN A 235 -33.43 -11.85 -14.51
C ASN A 235 -32.52 -12.06 -15.73
N GLU A 236 -31.84 -10.99 -16.14
CA GLU A 236 -30.91 -10.91 -17.25
C GLU A 236 -29.55 -11.60 -16.98
N LEU A 237 -29.31 -11.98 -15.73
CA LEU A 237 -28.10 -12.65 -15.25
C LEU A 237 -28.46 -13.99 -14.61
N ARG A 238 -27.89 -15.07 -15.11
CA ARG A 238 -27.98 -16.40 -14.52
C ARG A 238 -26.60 -16.84 -14.03
N TYR A 239 -26.56 -17.67 -13.00
CA TYR A 239 -25.32 -18.26 -12.52
C TYR A 239 -25.42 -19.78 -12.66
N GLU A 240 -24.67 -20.34 -13.61
CA GLU A 240 -24.74 -21.75 -13.97
C GLU A 240 -23.30 -22.28 -14.12
N ASN A 241 -23.02 -23.45 -13.55
CA ASN A 241 -21.71 -24.12 -13.63
C ASN A 241 -20.49 -23.28 -13.19
N GLY A 242 -20.67 -22.32 -12.28
CA GLY A 242 -19.57 -21.43 -11.86
C GLY A 242 -19.27 -20.31 -12.86
N GLU A 243 -20.26 -19.89 -13.65
CA GLU A 243 -20.12 -18.75 -14.53
C GLU A 243 -21.40 -17.90 -14.56
N PHE A 244 -21.20 -16.59 -14.69
CA PHE A 244 -22.28 -15.66 -14.98
C PHE A 244 -22.65 -15.71 -16.46
N ILE A 245 -23.90 -16.12 -16.74
CA ILE A 245 -24.49 -16.19 -18.06
C ILE A 245 -25.43 -14.98 -18.24
N PHE A 246 -25.18 -14.21 -19.30
CA PHE A 246 -25.95 -13.01 -19.63
C PHE A 246 -26.97 -13.29 -20.73
N ASP A 247 -28.11 -12.60 -20.68
CA ASP A 247 -29.04 -12.55 -21.81
C ASP A 247 -28.43 -11.88 -23.05
N LYS A 248 -28.96 -12.24 -24.22
CA LYS A 248 -28.51 -11.71 -25.52
C LYS A 248 -28.67 -10.18 -25.55
N ASN A 249 -27.57 -9.47 -25.82
CA ASN A 249 -27.44 -8.00 -25.89
C ASN A 249 -27.34 -7.24 -24.55
N VAL A 250 -27.15 -7.91 -23.42
CA VAL A 250 -26.88 -7.23 -22.13
C VAL A 250 -25.40 -6.88 -22.05
N ASP A 251 -25.07 -5.60 -21.87
CA ASP A 251 -23.68 -5.16 -21.73
C ASP A 251 -23.16 -5.36 -20.30
N SER A 252 -23.97 -5.01 -19.31
CA SER A 252 -23.65 -5.21 -17.89
C SER A 252 -24.93 -5.29 -17.08
N VAL A 253 -24.81 -5.79 -15.85
CA VAL A 253 -25.89 -5.81 -14.86
C VAL A 253 -25.38 -5.18 -13.58
N GLU A 254 -26.22 -4.36 -12.98
CA GLU A 254 -26.00 -3.83 -11.63
C GLU A 254 -26.78 -4.68 -10.64
N LEU A 255 -26.14 -5.03 -9.53
CA LEU A 255 -26.77 -5.74 -8.43
C LEU A 255 -26.39 -5.12 -7.09
N GLU A 256 -27.26 -5.27 -6.11
CA GLU A 256 -27.02 -4.81 -4.74
C GLU A 256 -26.59 -5.98 -3.86
N PHE A 257 -25.59 -5.72 -3.01
CA PHE A 257 -25.15 -6.66 -2.01
C PHE A 257 -25.27 -6.04 -0.63
N ASP A 258 -25.53 -6.88 0.36
CA ASP A 258 -25.71 -6.47 1.75
C ASP A 258 -25.41 -7.66 2.66
N TYR A 259 -24.48 -7.44 3.58
CA TYR A 259 -23.96 -8.46 4.45
C TYR A 259 -23.85 -7.97 5.88
N ASN A 260 -24.02 -8.93 6.79
CA ASN A 260 -23.72 -8.79 8.22
C ASN A 260 -24.48 -7.62 8.87
N ASN A 261 -25.82 -7.61 8.73
CA ASN A 261 -26.73 -6.59 9.26
C ASN A 261 -26.35 -5.18 8.79
N ASP A 262 -26.37 -4.96 7.47
CA ASP A 262 -25.97 -3.70 6.83
C ASP A 262 -24.48 -3.34 7.01
N MET A 263 -23.63 -4.13 7.66
CA MET A 263 -22.24 -3.70 7.91
C MET A 263 -21.42 -3.50 6.63
N TYR A 264 -21.63 -4.35 5.62
CA TYR A 264 -20.99 -4.30 4.31
C TYR A 264 -22.05 -4.33 3.21
N GLN A 265 -22.24 -3.20 2.54
CA GLN A 265 -23.30 -3.05 1.55
C GLN A 265 -22.89 -2.09 0.44
N GLY A 266 -23.43 -2.31 -0.74
CA GLY A 266 -23.11 -1.52 -1.91
C GLY A 266 -23.72 -2.08 -3.19
N LYS A 267 -23.21 -1.57 -4.29
CA LYS A 267 -23.57 -1.94 -5.65
C LYS A 267 -22.39 -2.58 -6.34
N MET A 268 -22.66 -3.58 -7.16
CA MET A 268 -21.69 -4.18 -8.06
C MET A 268 -22.21 -4.10 -9.48
N THR A 269 -21.38 -3.58 -10.38
CA THR A 269 -21.59 -3.70 -11.82
C THR A 269 -20.79 -4.88 -12.35
N ILE A 270 -21.48 -5.90 -12.86
CA ILE A 270 -20.86 -7.04 -13.54
C ILE A 270 -20.95 -6.83 -15.04
N TYR A 271 -19.80 -6.79 -15.69
CA TYR A 271 -19.69 -6.58 -17.14
C TYR A 271 -19.77 -7.90 -17.91
N ASN A 272 -20.59 -7.95 -18.97
CA ASN A 272 -20.73 -9.10 -19.84
C ASN A 272 -19.41 -9.36 -20.59
N PRO A 273 -18.72 -10.48 -20.30
CA PRO A 273 -17.42 -10.76 -20.90
C PRO A 273 -17.47 -10.92 -22.43
N ASN A 274 -18.64 -11.20 -23.02
CA ASN A 274 -18.82 -11.42 -24.45
C ASN A 274 -19.12 -10.14 -25.25
N LYS A 275 -19.39 -9.02 -24.57
CA LYS A 275 -19.52 -7.69 -25.19
C LYS A 275 -18.23 -6.88 -25.09
N TYR A 276 -17.51 -6.98 -23.96
CA TYR A 276 -16.24 -6.29 -23.76
C TYR A 276 -15.02 -7.01 -24.34
N SER A 277 -15.22 -8.12 -25.07
CA SER A 277 -14.15 -8.77 -25.84
C SER A 277 -13.72 -8.00 -27.09
N ILE A 278 -14.24 -6.78 -27.34
CA ILE A 278 -13.93 -6.01 -28.56
C ILE A 278 -13.27 -4.64 -28.29
N ASP A 279 -13.38 -3.98 -27.13
CA ASP A 279 -12.93 -2.57 -26.98
C ASP A 279 -11.92 -2.28 -25.85
N THR A 280 -11.19 -3.28 -25.32
CA THR A 280 -9.97 -3.00 -24.53
C THR A 280 -8.76 -3.88 -24.89
N GLN A 281 -8.87 -4.66 -25.98
CA GLN A 281 -7.67 -4.97 -26.74
C GLN A 281 -7.43 -3.76 -27.65
N THR A 282 -6.33 -3.04 -27.43
CA THR A 282 -5.60 -2.55 -28.60
C THR A 282 -5.52 -3.73 -29.57
N ASP A 283 -6.06 -3.56 -30.79
CA ASP A 283 -5.84 -4.48 -31.90
C ASP A 283 -4.34 -4.77 -31.95
N LEU A 284 -3.93 -5.88 -31.35
CA LEU A 284 -2.57 -6.37 -31.49
C LEU A 284 -2.58 -6.96 -32.88
N THR A 285 -2.10 -6.16 -33.82
CA THR A 285 -1.78 -6.63 -35.18
C THR A 285 -0.81 -7.80 -35.07
N GLY A 286 -0.62 -8.60 -36.14
CA GLY A 286 0.33 -9.71 -36.11
C GLY A 286 1.74 -9.32 -35.61
N GLN A 287 2.15 -8.06 -35.74
CA GLN A 287 3.40 -7.53 -35.17
C GLN A 287 3.41 -7.41 -33.64
N ASP A 288 2.27 -7.18 -33.00
CA ASP A 288 2.16 -6.94 -31.57
C ASP A 288 2.13 -8.23 -30.74
N ILE A 289 1.69 -9.34 -31.34
CA ILE A 289 1.82 -10.70 -30.77
C ILE A 289 3.30 -11.10 -30.78
N ASP A 290 3.99 -10.85 -31.90
CA ASP A 290 5.43 -11.06 -32.00
C ASP A 290 6.21 -10.20 -30.98
N GLU A 291 5.83 -8.94 -30.74
CA GLU A 291 6.47 -8.10 -29.69
C GLU A 291 6.23 -8.61 -28.27
N LYS A 292 5.05 -9.15 -27.96
CA LYS A 292 4.76 -9.73 -26.64
C LYS A 292 5.47 -11.05 -26.43
N ASP A 293 5.51 -11.91 -27.43
CA ASP A 293 6.25 -13.18 -27.36
C ASP A 293 7.75 -12.91 -27.24
N ASN A 294 8.28 -11.92 -27.97
CA ASN A 294 9.67 -11.46 -27.80
C ASN A 294 9.94 -10.90 -26.41
N LYS A 295 9.00 -10.15 -25.80
CA LYS A 295 9.13 -9.67 -24.41
C LYS A 295 9.04 -10.80 -23.38
N ILE A 296 8.22 -11.82 -23.62
CA ILE A 296 8.12 -13.01 -22.76
C ILE A 296 9.42 -13.83 -22.87
N ASP A 297 9.97 -13.98 -24.07
CA ASP A 297 11.26 -14.64 -24.29
C ASP A 297 12.42 -13.87 -23.65
N ASP A 298 12.43 -12.53 -23.77
CA ASP A 298 13.41 -11.68 -23.10
C ASP A 298 13.29 -11.75 -21.57
N LEU A 299 12.07 -11.75 -21.03
CA LEU A 299 11.84 -11.93 -19.59
C LEU A 299 12.27 -13.32 -19.12
N THR A 300 11.99 -14.37 -19.90
CA THR A 300 12.38 -15.75 -19.59
C THR A 300 13.90 -15.91 -19.61
N LYS A 301 14.58 -15.26 -20.56
CA LYS A 301 16.03 -15.18 -20.62
C LYS A 301 16.61 -14.43 -19.42
N ASN A 302 16.04 -13.27 -19.07
CA ASN A 302 16.48 -12.48 -17.91
C ASN A 302 16.28 -13.24 -16.59
N ILE A 303 15.18 -13.98 -16.43
CA ILE A 303 14.94 -14.85 -15.27
C ILE A 303 16.03 -15.92 -15.19
N LYS A 304 16.33 -16.59 -16.30
CA LYS A 304 17.37 -17.63 -16.35
C LYS A 304 18.77 -17.09 -16.05
N ASP A 305 19.09 -15.90 -16.54
CA ASP A 305 20.36 -15.22 -16.21
C ASP A 305 20.44 -14.85 -14.72
N LEU A 306 19.34 -14.37 -14.13
CA LEU A 306 19.26 -14.09 -12.70
C LEU A 306 19.37 -15.38 -11.87
N GLU A 307 18.73 -16.47 -12.28
CA GLU A 307 18.86 -17.78 -11.63
C GLU A 307 20.32 -18.28 -11.64
N ASN A 308 21.02 -18.11 -12.76
CA ASN A 308 22.44 -18.45 -12.87
C ASN A 308 23.30 -17.55 -11.96
N GLN A 309 23.07 -16.24 -11.94
CA GLN A 309 23.79 -15.33 -11.04
C GLN A 309 23.55 -15.66 -9.56
N ILE A 310 22.31 -16.01 -9.18
CA ILE A 310 21.98 -16.46 -7.82
C ILE A 310 22.72 -17.76 -7.49
N LYS A 311 22.80 -18.69 -8.43
CA LYS A 311 23.55 -19.93 -8.26
C LYS A 311 25.05 -19.66 -8.05
N ASP A 312 25.66 -18.83 -8.89
CA ASP A 312 27.08 -18.47 -8.77
C ASP A 312 27.38 -17.78 -7.43
N LEU A 313 26.47 -16.91 -6.97
CA LEU A 313 26.58 -16.26 -5.65
C LEU A 313 26.48 -17.26 -4.49
N ASN A 314 25.61 -18.28 -4.61
CA ASN A 314 25.48 -19.34 -3.60
C ASN A 314 26.71 -20.25 -3.58
N ASP A 315 27.24 -20.63 -4.74
CA ASP A 315 28.45 -21.44 -4.86
C ASP A 315 29.65 -20.71 -4.26
N LYS A 316 29.79 -19.40 -4.56
CA LYS A 316 30.83 -18.56 -3.95
C LYS A 316 30.68 -18.43 -2.43
N LYS A 317 29.45 -18.26 -1.94
CA LYS A 317 29.16 -18.23 -0.49
C LYS A 317 29.57 -19.54 0.18
N GLN A 318 29.34 -20.68 -0.47
CA GLN A 318 29.73 -21.99 0.05
C GLN A 318 31.27 -22.15 0.07
N GLU A 319 31.97 -21.70 -0.96
CA GLU A 319 33.44 -21.68 -1.00
C GLU A 319 34.03 -20.80 0.11
N ASP A 320 33.50 -19.59 0.28
CA ASP A 320 33.94 -18.67 1.33
C ASP A 320 33.66 -19.25 2.73
N GLN A 321 32.53 -19.95 2.91
CA GLN A 321 32.23 -20.63 4.17
C GLN A 321 33.23 -21.75 4.47
N SER A 322 33.60 -22.57 3.48
CA SER A 322 34.63 -23.60 3.65
C SER A 322 35.99 -23.02 4.04
N LYS A 323 36.40 -21.89 3.43
CA LYS A 323 37.65 -21.19 3.80
C LYS A 323 37.61 -20.65 5.24
N ILE A 324 36.46 -20.11 5.66
CA ILE A 324 36.27 -19.65 7.05
C ILE A 324 36.44 -20.81 8.03
N ASP A 325 35.88 -21.99 7.71
CA ASP A 325 35.96 -23.14 8.60
C ASP A 325 37.40 -23.71 8.66
N GLU A 326 38.14 -23.74 7.55
CA GLU A 326 39.57 -24.09 7.56
C GLU A 326 40.40 -23.11 8.41
N LEU A 327 40.10 -21.80 8.35
CA LEU A 327 40.76 -20.80 9.19
C LEU A 327 40.44 -20.97 10.68
N LYS A 328 39.22 -21.39 11.02
CA LYS A 328 38.86 -21.71 12.42
C LYS A 328 39.64 -22.91 12.94
N GLU A 329 39.78 -23.97 12.13
CA GLU A 329 40.58 -25.13 12.52
C GLU A 329 42.05 -24.78 12.75
N LYS A 330 42.63 -23.97 11.85
CA LYS A 330 44.01 -23.46 12.01
C LYS A 330 44.15 -22.60 13.26
N LEU A 331 43.17 -21.74 13.54
CA LEU A 331 43.16 -20.91 14.74
C LEU A 331 43.14 -21.77 16.01
N GLU A 332 42.34 -22.83 16.05
CA GLU A 332 42.24 -23.71 17.21
C GLU A 332 43.54 -24.50 17.42
N SER A 333 44.13 -25.04 16.36
CA SER A 333 45.45 -25.69 16.42
C SER A 333 46.56 -24.74 16.94
N CYS A 334 46.53 -23.47 16.53
CA CYS A 334 47.45 -22.45 17.03
C CYS A 334 47.24 -22.17 18.53
N LYS A 335 46.00 -22.13 19.01
CA LYS A 335 45.71 -21.96 20.45
C LYS A 335 46.22 -23.16 21.24
N ASP A 336 45.93 -24.38 20.81
CA ASP A 336 46.36 -25.61 21.48
C ASP A 336 47.89 -25.69 21.61
N ASN A 337 48.61 -25.34 20.54
CA ASN A 337 50.07 -25.29 20.55
C ASN A 337 50.60 -24.17 21.47
N GLY A 338 49.93 -23.01 21.48
CA GLY A 338 50.26 -21.90 22.37
C GLY A 338 50.04 -22.23 23.85
N GLU A 339 49.01 -23.03 24.18
CA GLU A 339 48.78 -23.51 25.54
C GLU A 339 49.82 -24.54 25.98
N LYS A 340 50.22 -25.47 25.09
CA LYS A 340 51.31 -26.42 25.37
C LYS A 340 52.64 -25.72 25.63
N LEU A 341 52.98 -24.70 24.84
CA LEU A 341 54.20 -23.90 25.02
C LEU A 341 54.20 -23.03 26.29
N LYS A 342 53.05 -22.80 26.92
CA LYS A 342 52.96 -22.11 28.22
C LYS A 342 53.10 -23.07 29.41
N GLN A 343 53.02 -24.37 29.18
CA GLN A 343 53.13 -25.41 30.21
C GLN A 343 54.53 -26.02 30.31
N GLU A 344 55.37 -25.84 29.28
CA GLU A 344 56.83 -26.05 29.29
C GLU A 344 57.55 -24.83 29.87
#